data_AF-A0A968RW24-F1
#
_entry.id   AF-A0A968RW24-F1
#
_cell.length_a   1.000
_cell.length_b   1.000
_cell.length_c   1.000
_cell.angle_alpha   90.00
_cell.angle_beta   90.00
_cell.angle_gamma   90.00
#
_symmetry.space_group_name_H-M   'P 1'
#
loop_
_entity.id
_entity.type
_entity.pdbx_description
1 polymer ?
#
loop_
_entity_poly.entity_id
_entity_poly.type
_entity_poly.pdbx_seq_one_letter_code
_entity_poly.pdbx_strand_id
1 'polypeptide(L)'
;MGLLNHSLPPLSVQQSFGFPFPGAIAKFLFPRTLAITGIVEDLPQPSNRVEVDNKGKVRLTHRFHPYDVYRSRYYMGQLRRVFRHAGAIFTYSSTGERDDVRTSHQVGTTRFGRDPQTSVLDPDCRLHDQDNVFVVDGGFMPNSLGVSPALTIMANALRVSEVIKEVC
;
A
#
# COMPACT_ATOMS: atom_id res chain seq x y z
N MET A 1 19.54 5.04 -9.79
CA MET A 1 19.49 6.26 -8.96
C MET A 1 19.29 7.45 -9.90
N GLY A 2 18.05 7.60 -10.41
CA GLY A 2 17.72 8.59 -11.44
C GLY A 2 17.39 9.92 -10.79
N LEU A 3 18.08 10.97 -11.22
CA LEU A 3 17.86 12.36 -10.80
C LEU A 3 16.39 12.72 -10.96
N LEU A 4 15.70 12.95 -9.84
CA LEU A 4 14.38 13.60 -9.83
C LEU A 4 14.59 14.99 -10.42
N ASN A 5 14.17 15.17 -11.68
CA ASN A 5 14.26 16.44 -12.37
C ASN A 5 13.32 17.43 -11.65
N HIS A 6 13.86 18.24 -10.74
CA HIS A 6 13.14 19.25 -9.92
C HIS A 6 12.36 20.30 -10.74
N SER A 7 12.45 20.24 -12.07
CA SER A 7 11.78 21.09 -13.04
C SER A 7 10.35 20.67 -13.36
N LEU A 8 9.95 19.44 -13.03
CA LEU A 8 8.66 18.86 -13.41
C LEU A 8 7.75 18.66 -12.19
N PRO A 9 6.42 18.83 -12.36
CA PRO A 9 5.46 18.49 -11.32
C PRO A 9 5.67 17.06 -10.83
N PRO A 10 5.37 16.73 -9.56
CA PRO A 10 5.21 15.34 -9.16
C PRO A 10 4.31 14.61 -10.16
N LEU A 11 4.64 13.36 -10.52
CA LEU A 11 3.89 12.57 -11.50
C LEU A 11 2.37 12.54 -11.21
N SER A 12 1.99 12.59 -9.94
CA SER A 12 0.59 12.69 -9.50
C SER A 12 -0.12 13.96 -9.96
N VAL A 13 0.59 15.10 -10.02
CA VAL A 13 0.07 16.37 -10.55
C VAL A 13 0.01 16.34 -12.07
N GLN A 14 1.00 15.74 -12.74
CA GLN A 14 1.01 15.56 -14.20
C GLN A 14 -0.16 14.69 -14.69
N GLN A 15 -0.45 13.61 -13.97
CA GLN A 15 -1.50 12.65 -14.34
C GLN A 15 -2.91 13.19 -14.07
N SER A 16 -3.05 14.10 -13.11
CA SER A 16 -4.38 14.62 -12.71
C SER A 16 -4.82 15.87 -13.47
N PHE A 17 -3.88 16.60 -14.09
CA PHE A 17 -4.18 17.71 -14.99
C PHE A 17 -3.95 17.28 -16.44
N GLY A 18 -5.01 16.82 -17.11
CA GLY A 18 -5.00 16.75 -18.58
C GLY A 18 -4.87 18.17 -19.15
N PHE A 19 -4.03 18.34 -20.18
CA PHE A 19 -3.58 19.60 -20.83
C PHE A 19 -2.36 20.32 -20.20
N PRO A 20 -1.49 20.93 -21.05
CA PRO A 20 -0.18 21.40 -20.61
C PRO A 20 -0.34 22.66 -19.76
N PHE A 21 0.02 22.57 -18.49
CA PHE A 21 0.15 23.72 -17.61
C PHE A 21 1.18 24.70 -18.22
N PRO A 22 0.87 26.00 -18.38
CA PRO A 22 1.82 26.97 -18.90
C PRO A 22 3.13 26.91 -18.10
N GLY A 23 4.26 26.68 -18.78
CA GLY A 23 5.53 26.37 -18.12
C GLY A 23 6.02 27.44 -17.14
N ALA A 24 5.64 28.71 -17.35
CA ALA A 24 5.91 29.80 -16.42
C ALA A 24 5.16 29.65 -15.08
N ILE A 25 3.88 29.27 -15.12
CA ILE A 25 3.07 29.01 -13.93
C ILE A 25 3.59 27.78 -13.19
N ALA A 26 3.93 26.73 -13.94
CA ALA A 26 4.48 25.50 -13.37
C ALA A 26 5.81 25.76 -12.63
N LYS A 27 6.76 26.47 -13.27
CA LYS A 27 8.03 26.91 -12.65
C LYS A 27 7.82 27.82 -11.44
N PHE A 28 6.76 28.63 -11.43
CA PHE A 28 6.41 29.45 -10.27
C PHE A 28 5.85 28.60 -9.12
N LEU A 29 4.98 27.63 -9.40
CA LEU A 29 4.31 26.85 -8.38
C LEU A 29 5.18 25.73 -7.78
N PHE A 30 6.04 25.04 -8.55
CA PHE A 30 6.78 23.87 -8.01
C PHE A 30 7.65 24.15 -6.80
N PRO A 31 8.51 25.19 -6.79
CA PRO A 31 9.32 25.50 -5.62
C PRO A 31 8.49 25.92 -4.40
N ARG A 32 7.19 26.21 -4.60
CA ARG A 32 6.24 26.71 -3.59
C ARG A 32 5.19 25.66 -3.23
N THR A 33 5.32 24.44 -3.74
CA THR A 33 4.37 23.36 -3.50
C THR A 33 5.00 22.31 -2.60
N LEU A 34 4.34 21.98 -1.51
CA LEU A 34 4.67 20.83 -0.67
C LEU A 34 3.73 19.67 -1.00
N ALA A 35 4.30 18.55 -1.41
CA ALA A 35 3.56 17.31 -1.62
C ALA A 35 3.58 16.44 -0.36
N ILE A 36 2.41 15.97 0.07
CA ILE A 36 2.27 14.94 1.10
C ILE A 36 1.42 13.82 0.52
N THR A 37 1.93 12.60 0.69
CA THR A 37 1.18 11.36 0.44
C THR A 37 0.90 10.74 1.79
N GLY A 38 -0.35 10.35 2.03
CA GLY A 38 -0.66 9.53 3.18
C GLY A 38 -1.20 8.17 2.77
N ILE A 39 -1.04 7.23 3.68
CA ILE A 39 -1.43 5.84 3.52
C ILE A 39 -2.68 5.63 4.37
N VAL A 40 -3.70 5.04 3.77
CA VAL A 40 -4.87 4.55 4.47
C VAL A 40 -4.79 3.04 4.40
N GLU A 41 -4.96 2.40 5.55
CA GLU A 41 -5.02 0.95 5.64
C GLU A 41 -6.21 0.44 4.81
N ASP A 42 -5.94 -0.55 3.95
CA ASP A 42 -6.96 -1.36 3.28
C ASP A 42 -7.29 -2.55 4.19
N LEU A 43 -8.57 -2.68 4.53
CA LEU A 43 -9.02 -3.73 5.44
C LEU A 43 -8.99 -5.10 4.74
N PRO A 44 -8.64 -6.18 5.47
CA PRO A 44 -8.68 -7.51 4.88
C PRO A 44 -10.11 -7.89 4.54
N GLN A 45 -10.32 -8.22 3.26
CA GLN A 45 -11.62 -8.64 2.75
C GLN A 45 -11.47 -9.99 2.05
N PRO A 46 -12.21 -11.04 2.44
CA PRO A 46 -12.15 -12.35 1.79
C PRO A 46 -12.48 -12.32 0.29
N SER A 47 -13.22 -11.30 -0.16
CA SER A 47 -13.52 -11.08 -1.58
C SER A 47 -12.31 -10.62 -2.40
N ASN A 48 -11.34 -9.97 -1.75
CA ASN A 48 -10.10 -9.51 -2.38
C ASN A 48 -9.12 -10.68 -2.44
N ARG A 49 -8.65 -11.01 -3.63
CA ARG A 49 -7.83 -12.21 -3.85
C ARG A 49 -6.93 -12.09 -5.07
N VAL A 50 -5.84 -12.83 -5.01
CA VAL A 50 -4.95 -13.11 -6.14
C VAL A 50 -5.21 -14.54 -6.57
N GLU A 51 -5.51 -14.74 -7.84
CA GLU A 51 -5.73 -16.05 -8.43
C GLU A 51 -4.78 -16.22 -9.62
N VAL A 52 -4.44 -17.47 -9.93
CA VAL A 52 -3.69 -17.82 -11.14
C VAL A 52 -4.60 -18.71 -11.98
N ASP A 53 -4.83 -18.35 -13.24
CA ASP A 53 -5.65 -19.17 -14.13
C ASP A 53 -4.89 -20.40 -14.67
N ASN A 54 -5.59 -21.28 -15.38
CA ASN A 54 -5.01 -22.52 -15.94
C ASN A 54 -3.90 -22.27 -16.98
N LYS A 55 -3.69 -21.03 -17.42
CA LYS A 55 -2.63 -20.61 -18.36
C LYS A 55 -1.49 -19.88 -17.63
N GLY A 56 -1.51 -19.85 -16.30
CA GLY A 56 -0.50 -19.17 -15.48
C GLY A 56 -0.70 -17.65 -15.40
N LYS A 57 -1.82 -17.10 -15.87
CA LYS A 57 -2.07 -15.66 -15.81
C LYS A 57 -2.60 -15.27 -14.43
N VAL A 58 -1.93 -14.29 -13.82
CA VAL A 58 -2.36 -13.71 -12.53
C VAL A 58 -3.58 -12.82 -12.74
N ARG A 59 -4.61 -13.04 -11.92
CA ARG A 59 -5.82 -12.22 -11.80
C ARG A 59 -5.90 -11.65 -10.40
N LEU A 60 -5.87 -10.33 -10.29
CA LEU A 60 -6.13 -9.60 -9.05
C LEU A 60 -7.60 -9.18 -9.03
N THR A 61 -8.34 -9.61 -8.01
CA THR A 61 -9.66 -9.05 -7.68
C THR A 61 -9.52 -8.18 -6.45
N HIS A 62 -9.82 -6.89 -6.59
CA HIS A 62 -9.72 -5.93 -5.49
C HIS A 62 -10.91 -4.97 -5.50
N ARG A 63 -11.44 -4.71 -4.31
CA ARG A 63 -12.44 -3.68 -4.04
C ARG A 63 -12.10 -3.02 -2.71
N PHE A 64 -12.14 -1.70 -2.68
CA PHE A 64 -12.03 -0.96 -1.43
C PHE A 64 -13.26 -1.19 -0.55
N HIS A 65 -13.05 -1.40 0.75
CA HIS A 65 -14.17 -1.44 1.69
C HIS A 65 -14.78 -0.02 1.79
N PRO A 66 -16.11 0.14 1.94
CA PRO A 66 -16.72 1.46 2.08
C PRO A 66 -16.13 2.30 3.23
N TYR A 67 -15.69 1.63 4.29
CA TYR A 67 -15.01 2.26 5.42
C TYR A 67 -13.63 2.82 5.03
N ASP A 68 -12.90 2.18 4.13
CA ASP A 68 -11.57 2.63 3.69
C ASP A 68 -11.72 3.90 2.83
N VAL A 69 -12.75 3.93 1.98
CA VAL A 69 -13.14 5.12 1.21
C VAL A 69 -13.53 6.27 2.15
N TYR A 70 -14.33 5.99 3.18
CA TYR A 70 -14.68 6.97 4.20
C TYR A 70 -13.45 7.52 4.94
N ARG A 71 -12.56 6.64 5.43
CA ARG A 71 -11.31 7.01 6.11
C ARG A 71 -10.42 7.84 5.22
N SER A 72 -10.31 7.48 3.93
CA SER A 72 -9.53 8.23 2.95
C SER A 72 -10.05 9.65 2.76
N ARG A 73 -11.37 9.81 2.57
CA ARG A 73 -12.01 11.14 2.48
C ARG A 73 -11.80 11.96 3.75
N TYR A 74 -11.99 11.36 4.92
CA TYR A 74 -11.78 12.02 6.21
C TYR A 74 -10.32 12.47 6.39
N TYR A 75 -9.37 11.56 6.15
CA TYR A 75 -7.95 11.79 6.28
C TYR A 75 -7.46 12.90 5.32
N MET A 76 -7.92 12.90 4.07
CA MET A 76 -7.66 14.00 3.13
C MET A 76 -8.22 15.34 3.62
N GLY A 77 -9.41 15.33 4.21
CA GLY A 77 -10.01 16.51 4.85
C GLY A 77 -9.13 17.07 5.98
N GLN A 78 -8.54 16.20 6.81
CA GLN A 78 -7.62 16.61 7.86
C GLN A 78 -6.30 17.15 7.30
N LEU A 79 -5.72 16.50 6.29
CA LEU A 79 -4.50 17.02 5.63
C LEU A 79 -4.73 18.43 5.09
N ARG A 80 -5.83 18.65 4.34
CA ARG A 80 -6.17 20.00 3.84
C ARG A 80 -6.31 21.03 4.97
N ARG A 81 -6.86 20.63 6.12
CA ARG A 81 -6.91 21.52 7.30
C ARG A 81 -5.50 21.84 7.81
N VAL A 82 -4.63 20.85 7.98
CA VAL A 82 -3.24 21.05 8.42
C VAL A 82 -2.50 22.00 7.47
N PHE A 83 -2.58 21.76 6.15
CA PHE A 83 -1.95 22.62 5.15
C PHE A 83 -2.44 24.07 5.23
N ARG A 84 -3.75 24.29 5.36
CA ARG A 84 -4.30 25.65 5.49
C ARG A 84 -3.79 26.36 6.75
N HIS A 85 -3.72 25.67 7.89
CA HIS A 85 -3.14 26.24 9.12
C HIS A 85 -1.64 26.50 8.98
N ALA A 86 -0.93 25.69 8.18
CA ALA A 86 0.48 25.92 7.84
C ALA A 86 0.70 27.04 6.81
N GLY A 87 -0.36 27.74 6.37
CA GLY A 87 -0.28 28.89 5.46
C GLY A 87 -0.47 28.55 3.98
N ALA A 88 -0.91 27.33 3.63
CA ALA A 88 -1.22 26.99 2.25
C ALA A 88 -2.41 27.83 1.74
N ILE A 89 -2.16 28.65 0.73
CA ILE A 89 -3.16 29.49 0.04
C ILE A 89 -4.06 28.65 -0.87
N PHE A 90 -3.51 27.56 -1.40
CA PHE A 90 -4.20 26.62 -2.27
C PHE A 90 -3.84 25.20 -1.88
N THR A 91 -4.84 24.31 -1.86
CA THR A 91 -4.64 22.88 -1.61
C THR A 91 -5.32 22.07 -2.70
N TYR A 92 -4.60 21.13 -3.26
CA TYR A 92 -5.10 20.20 -4.25
C TYR A 92 -4.91 18.77 -3.75
N SER A 93 -5.87 17.89 -4.02
CA SER A 93 -5.72 16.47 -3.73
C SER A 93 -6.46 15.65 -4.79
N SER A 94 -5.85 14.58 -5.25
CA SER A 94 -6.57 13.51 -5.92
C SER A 94 -7.28 12.69 -4.84
N THR A 95 -8.62 12.68 -4.83
CA THR A 95 -9.39 11.77 -3.98
C THR A 95 -9.55 10.46 -4.73
N GLY A 96 -8.91 9.41 -4.23
CA GLY A 96 -8.88 8.06 -4.80
C GLY A 96 -10.22 7.36 -4.75
N GLU A 97 -11.20 7.84 -5.50
CA GLU A 97 -12.50 7.17 -5.59
C GLU A 97 -12.51 6.04 -6.62
N ARG A 98 -11.57 6.00 -7.60
CA ARG A 98 -11.56 4.93 -8.61
C ARG A 98 -10.20 4.43 -9.09
N ASP A 99 -9.16 5.27 -9.20
CA ASP A 99 -7.99 4.89 -10.05
C ASP A 99 -6.58 5.03 -9.42
N ASP A 100 -6.41 5.37 -8.14
CA ASP A 100 -5.06 5.38 -7.51
C ASP A 100 -4.76 4.06 -6.79
N VAL A 101 -4.95 2.93 -7.48
CA VAL A 101 -4.49 1.61 -6.98
C VAL A 101 -2.97 1.59 -7.06
N ARG A 102 -2.30 2.05 -6.00
CA ARG A 102 -0.86 1.92 -5.86
C ARG A 102 -0.53 0.52 -5.37
N THR A 103 0.06 -0.28 -6.24
CA THR A 103 0.39 -1.69 -5.98
C THR A 103 1.65 -1.89 -5.14
N SER A 104 2.04 -0.93 -4.30
CA SER A 104 3.37 -0.87 -3.66
C SER A 104 3.47 -1.60 -2.32
N HIS A 105 2.35 -1.85 -1.62
CA HIS A 105 2.33 -2.51 -0.30
C HIS A 105 1.34 -3.69 -0.30
N GLN A 106 1.59 -4.68 -1.16
CA GLN A 106 0.76 -5.89 -1.22
C GLN A 106 1.14 -6.83 -0.08
N VAL A 107 0.14 -7.28 0.67
CA VAL A 107 0.30 -8.13 1.85
C VAL A 107 -0.92 -9.06 2.01
N GLY A 108 -0.82 -10.07 2.87
CA GLY A 108 -1.96 -10.89 3.28
C GLY A 108 -2.41 -12.00 2.33
N THR A 109 -1.66 -12.24 1.25
CA THR A 109 -1.94 -13.29 0.25
C THR A 109 -1.82 -14.71 0.79
N THR A 110 -0.99 -14.91 1.81
CA THR A 110 -0.76 -16.19 2.50
C THR A 110 -0.84 -15.97 4.01
N ARG A 111 -1.89 -15.29 4.48
CA ARG A 111 -1.98 -14.86 5.88
C ARG A 111 -1.76 -16.00 6.87
N PHE A 112 -1.11 -15.69 7.98
CA PHE A 112 -0.98 -16.61 9.09
C PHE A 112 -2.21 -16.61 10.02
N GLY A 113 -2.32 -17.61 10.86
CA GLY A 113 -3.43 -17.76 11.80
C GLY A 113 -3.38 -19.11 12.51
N ARG A 114 -4.23 -19.28 13.52
CA ARG A 114 -4.30 -20.54 14.28
C ARG A 114 -5.23 -21.59 13.67
N ASP A 115 -6.06 -21.18 12.72
CA ASP A 115 -7.10 -22.03 12.13
C ASP A 115 -6.80 -22.28 10.65
N PRO A 116 -6.52 -23.53 10.24
CA PRO A 116 -6.21 -23.88 8.86
C PRO A 116 -7.39 -23.67 7.90
N GLN A 117 -8.62 -23.52 8.39
CA GLN A 117 -9.77 -23.19 7.53
C GLN A 117 -9.81 -21.72 7.13
N THR A 118 -9.09 -20.87 7.87
CA THR A 118 -9.12 -19.42 7.68
C THR A 118 -7.76 -18.79 7.46
N SER A 119 -6.66 -19.54 7.57
CA SER A 119 -5.30 -19.06 7.26
C SER A 119 -4.50 -20.10 6.47
N VAL A 120 -3.54 -19.62 5.69
CA VAL A 120 -2.64 -20.48 4.89
C VAL A 120 -1.48 -20.98 5.75
N LEU A 121 -0.98 -20.10 6.63
CA LEU A 121 0.14 -20.38 7.50
C LEU A 121 -0.29 -20.49 8.96
N ASP A 122 0.46 -21.25 9.74
CA ASP A 122 0.47 -21.20 11.21
C ASP A 122 1.18 -19.92 11.71
N PRO A 123 1.14 -19.58 13.01
CA PRO A 123 1.78 -18.38 13.55
C PRO A 123 3.30 -18.32 13.34
N ASP A 124 3.96 -19.44 13.05
CA ASP A 124 5.38 -19.51 12.73
C ASP A 124 5.66 -19.41 11.23
N CYS A 125 4.65 -19.02 10.46
CA CYS A 125 4.71 -18.81 9.02
C CYS A 125 5.04 -20.09 8.24
N ARG A 126 4.71 -21.25 8.82
CA ARG A 126 4.77 -22.55 8.17
C ARG A 126 3.41 -22.89 7.59
N LEU A 127 3.37 -23.62 6.47
CA LEU A 127 2.10 -24.15 5.94
C LEU A 127 1.45 -25.09 6.96
N HIS A 128 0.12 -25.02 7.08
CA HIS A 128 -0.60 -25.95 7.98
C HIS A 128 -0.53 -27.40 7.53
N ASP A 129 -0.39 -27.64 6.22
CA ASP A 129 -0.42 -28.97 5.60
C ASP A 129 0.99 -29.51 5.25
N GLN A 130 2.05 -28.71 5.43
CA GLN A 130 3.44 -29.11 5.16
C GLN A 130 4.36 -28.67 6.30
N ASP A 131 5.14 -29.60 6.85
CA ASP A 131 6.00 -29.37 8.02
C ASP A 131 7.33 -28.66 7.71
N ASN A 132 7.70 -28.58 6.43
CA ASN A 132 9.00 -28.08 5.96
C ASN A 132 8.91 -26.90 4.99
N VAL A 133 7.73 -26.28 4.83
CA VAL A 133 7.52 -25.14 3.92
C VAL A 133 7.14 -23.89 4.72
N PHE A 134 7.95 -22.83 4.58
CA PHE A 134 7.78 -21.55 5.26
C PHE A 134 7.64 -20.39 4.27
N VAL A 135 6.85 -19.38 4.61
CA VAL A 135 6.66 -18.17 3.79
C VAL A 135 6.97 -16.93 4.63
N VAL A 136 7.98 -16.16 4.22
CA VAL A 136 8.55 -15.06 5.02
C VAL A 136 8.44 -13.67 4.37
N ASP A 137 7.56 -13.51 3.37
CA ASP A 137 7.32 -12.26 2.66
C ASP A 137 6.17 -11.43 3.27
N GLY A 138 5.56 -10.49 2.54
CA GLY A 138 4.39 -9.73 3.03
C GLY A 138 3.11 -10.53 3.15
N GLY A 139 3.07 -11.76 2.60
CA GLY A 139 1.88 -12.59 2.53
C GLY A 139 1.34 -13.01 3.89
N PHE A 140 2.19 -13.20 4.91
CA PHE A 140 1.76 -13.67 6.24
C PHE A 140 0.86 -12.66 6.99
N MET A 141 0.94 -11.37 6.65
CA MET A 141 0.31 -10.30 7.43
C MET A 141 -1.23 -10.32 7.29
N PRO A 142 -2.01 -10.54 8.37
CA PRO A 142 -3.48 -10.51 8.29
C PRO A 142 -4.04 -9.10 8.07
N ASN A 143 -3.30 -8.08 8.47
CA ASN A 143 -3.64 -6.66 8.34
C ASN A 143 -2.45 -5.91 7.73
N SER A 144 -2.72 -4.85 6.96
CA SER A 144 -1.65 -4.06 6.33
C SER A 144 -1.01 -3.01 7.23
N LEU A 145 -1.58 -2.75 8.42
CA LEU A 145 -1.08 -1.80 9.44
C LEU A 145 -1.11 -0.32 9.03
N GLY A 146 -1.50 0.00 7.78
CA GLY A 146 -1.57 1.39 7.28
C GLY A 146 -0.22 2.10 7.19
N VAL A 147 0.89 1.36 7.24
CA VAL A 147 2.27 1.87 7.15
C VAL A 147 3.07 1.01 6.17
N SER A 148 4.33 1.37 5.89
CA SER A 148 5.18 0.54 5.04
C SER A 148 5.49 -0.80 5.72
N PRO A 149 5.23 -1.95 5.08
CA PRO A 149 5.38 -3.26 5.71
C PRO A 149 6.82 -3.78 5.73
N ALA A 150 7.76 -3.13 5.03
CA ALA A 150 9.10 -3.68 4.79
C ALA A 150 9.86 -4.07 6.07
N LEU A 151 9.84 -3.20 7.08
CA LEU A 151 10.50 -3.49 8.37
C LEU A 151 9.83 -4.63 9.12
N THR A 152 8.49 -4.72 9.06
CA THR A 152 7.72 -5.82 9.67
C THR A 152 8.02 -7.15 8.98
N ILE A 153 8.14 -7.15 7.66
CA ILE A 153 8.51 -8.33 6.86
C ILE A 153 9.91 -8.80 7.25
N MET A 154 10.89 -7.90 7.28
CA MET A 154 12.26 -8.25 7.68
C MET A 154 12.33 -8.78 9.12
N ALA A 155 11.63 -8.14 10.05
CA ALA A 155 11.59 -8.59 11.44
C ALA A 155 10.96 -9.99 11.58
N ASN A 156 9.86 -10.25 10.87
CA ASN A 156 9.22 -11.57 10.90
C ASN A 156 10.09 -12.64 10.21
N ALA A 157 10.76 -12.31 9.11
CA ALA A 157 11.70 -13.22 8.45
C ALA A 157 12.84 -13.64 9.39
N LEU A 158 13.40 -12.70 10.15
CA LEU A 158 14.42 -13.01 11.17
C LEU A 158 13.84 -13.90 12.29
N ARG A 159 12.64 -13.60 12.79
CA ARG A 159 11.96 -14.44 13.79
C ARG A 159 11.75 -15.88 13.30
N VAL A 160 11.23 -16.04 12.08
CA VAL A 160 10.97 -17.37 11.48
C VAL A 160 12.28 -18.11 11.20
N SER A 161 13.37 -17.39 10.90
CA SER A 161 14.68 -18.03 10.70
C SER A 161 15.20 -18.76 11.95
N GLU A 162 14.89 -18.27 13.15
CA GLU A 162 15.23 -18.99 14.39
C GLU A 162 14.39 -20.27 14.55
N VAL A 163 13.09 -20.22 14.19
CA VAL A 163 12.25 -21.42 14.19
C VAL A 163 12.80 -22.47 13.22
N ILE A 164 13.20 -22.06 12.01
CA ILE A 164 13.79 -22.96 11.01
C ILE A 164 15.05 -23.64 11.55
N LYS A 165 15.91 -22.93 12.29
CA LYS A 165 17.11 -23.52 12.91
C LYS A 165 16.80 -24.56 13.99
N GLU A 166 15.66 -24.45 14.67
CA GLU A 166 15.28 -25.41 15.72
C GLU A 166 14.69 -26.71 15.15
N VAL A 167 14.09 -26.64 13.95
CA VAL A 167 13.41 -27.78 13.31
C VAL A 167 14.19 -28.44 12.17
N CYS A 168 15.33 -27.85 11.75
CA CYS A 168 16.25 -28.41 10.76
C CYS A 168 17.58 -28.81 11.41
#